data_AF-A0A359D972-F1
#
_entry.id   AF-A0A359D972-F1
#
_cell.length_a   1.000
_cell.length_b   1.000
_cell.length_c   1.000
_cell.angle_alpha   90.00
_cell.angle_beta   90.00
_cell.angle_gamma   90.00
#
_symmetry.space_group_name_H-M   'P 1'
#
loop_
_entity.id
_entity.type
_entity.pdbx_description
1 polymer ?
#
loop_
_entity_poly.entity_id
_entity_poly.type
_entity_poly.pdbx_seq_one_letter_code
_entity_poly.pdbx_strand_id
1 'polypeptide(L)'
;ANLLHISYEGGVLEDTWTEHEEDMWKWTVSPEAAPDAPTYIELTYRAGDIVAIDGKEMSPATVLAELNRIGGENGIGRLDIVENRFVGMKSRGCYETPGGTIMLKGHRAIESITLDREVAHLKDELMPKYASLIYNGFWWSPERLMLQQMIDASQANVNGVVRMKLYKGNVIITGRKSDDSLFDANIATFEEDGGAYNQADAGGFIKLNALRMRIAAGKGRKML
;
A
#
# COMPACT_ATOMS: atom_id res chain seq x y z
N ALA A 1 13.23 -15.38 -11.35
CA ALA A 1 13.39 -14.94 -9.95
C ALA A 1 14.38 -13.79 -9.88
N ASN A 2 14.04 -12.74 -9.13
CA ASN A 2 14.94 -11.65 -8.74
C ASN A 2 14.66 -11.28 -7.27
N LEU A 3 15.35 -10.29 -6.70
CA LEU A 3 15.17 -9.94 -5.29
C LEU A 3 13.74 -9.46 -4.93
N LEU A 4 12.99 -8.91 -5.89
CA LEU A 4 11.63 -8.43 -5.63
C LEU A 4 10.59 -9.56 -5.64
N HIS A 5 10.69 -10.48 -6.61
CA HIS A 5 9.70 -11.54 -6.74
C HIS A 5 10.18 -12.79 -7.50
N ILE A 6 9.40 -13.85 -7.38
CA ILE A 6 9.35 -14.98 -8.32
C ILE A 6 8.02 -14.95 -9.07
N SER A 7 8.08 -15.19 -10.39
CA SER A 7 6.92 -15.29 -11.27
C SER A 7 6.82 -16.70 -11.85
N TYR A 8 5.58 -17.17 -12.00
CA TYR A 8 5.23 -18.50 -12.49
C TYR A 8 4.13 -18.39 -13.51
N GLU A 9 4.34 -18.97 -14.69
CA GLU A 9 3.44 -18.86 -15.83
C GLU A 9 3.56 -20.11 -16.71
N GLY A 10 2.51 -20.39 -17.49
CA GLY A 10 2.48 -21.49 -18.44
C GLY A 10 2.14 -22.86 -17.82
N GLY A 11 2.01 -23.87 -18.67
CA GLY A 11 1.72 -25.24 -18.24
C GLY A 11 0.37 -25.35 -17.53
N VAL A 12 0.36 -25.96 -16.34
CA VAL A 12 -0.87 -26.18 -15.55
C VAL A 12 -1.61 -24.88 -15.22
N LEU A 13 -0.89 -23.76 -15.12
CA LEU A 13 -1.49 -22.44 -14.84
C LEU A 13 -2.25 -21.85 -16.04
N GLU A 14 -2.12 -22.40 -17.25
CA GLU A 14 -2.88 -21.92 -18.42
C GLU A 14 -4.38 -22.21 -18.29
N ASP A 15 -4.75 -23.26 -17.55
CA ASP A 15 -6.14 -23.50 -17.17
C ASP A 15 -6.50 -22.69 -15.92
N THR A 16 -7.36 -21.70 -16.06
CA THR A 16 -7.81 -20.83 -14.97
C THR A 16 -8.64 -21.53 -13.89
N TRP A 17 -9.10 -22.77 -14.14
CA TRP A 17 -9.83 -23.56 -13.16
C TRP A 17 -8.94 -24.49 -12.33
N THR A 18 -7.74 -24.80 -12.81
CA THR A 18 -6.80 -25.65 -12.10
C THR A 18 -6.07 -24.86 -11.01
N GLU A 19 -6.12 -25.34 -9.77
CA GLU A 19 -5.39 -24.74 -8.65
C GLU A 19 -3.88 -24.84 -8.87
N HIS A 20 -3.13 -23.86 -8.35
CA HIS A 20 -1.68 -23.87 -8.41
C HIS A 20 -1.12 -25.00 -7.53
N GLU A 21 -0.02 -25.63 -7.97
CA GLU A 21 0.62 -26.71 -7.21
C GLU A 21 1.48 -26.15 -6.06
N GLU A 22 1.43 -26.77 -4.88
CA GLU A 22 2.16 -26.26 -3.71
C GLU A 22 3.68 -26.26 -3.90
N ASP A 23 4.23 -27.25 -4.59
CA ASP A 23 5.66 -27.38 -4.84
C ASP A 23 6.19 -26.38 -5.87
N MET A 24 5.31 -25.65 -6.56
CA MET A 24 5.66 -24.53 -7.44
C MET A 24 6.29 -23.38 -6.65
N TRP A 25 5.71 -23.04 -5.50
CA TRP A 25 6.16 -21.94 -4.63
C TRP A 25 7.55 -22.24 -4.06
N LYS A 26 8.51 -21.32 -4.23
CA LYS A 26 9.92 -21.55 -3.86
C LYS A 26 10.38 -20.71 -2.68
N TRP A 27 9.75 -19.58 -2.41
CA TRP A 27 10.17 -18.64 -1.36
C TRP A 27 9.29 -18.68 -0.13
N THR A 28 8.00 -18.87 -0.31
CA THR A 28 6.98 -18.72 0.72
C THR A 28 6.48 -20.10 1.14
N VAL A 29 6.26 -20.33 2.43
CA VAL A 29 5.46 -21.48 2.89
C VAL A 29 3.98 -21.21 2.62
N SER A 30 3.14 -22.24 2.59
CA SER A 30 1.69 -22.02 2.51
C SER A 30 1.20 -21.30 3.77
N PRO A 31 0.15 -20.46 3.68
CA PRO A 31 -0.46 -19.86 4.87
C PRO A 31 -0.88 -20.88 5.94
N GLU A 32 -1.28 -22.10 5.55
CA GLU A 32 -1.61 -23.19 6.47
C GLU A 32 -0.37 -23.73 7.20
N ALA A 33 0.78 -23.79 6.51
CA ALA A 33 2.05 -24.27 7.05
C ALA A 33 2.86 -23.19 7.79
N ALA A 34 2.48 -21.91 7.68
CA ALA A 34 3.12 -20.82 8.40
C ALA A 34 2.96 -20.95 9.94
N PRO A 35 3.87 -20.37 10.74
CA PRO A 35 3.85 -20.48 12.20
C PRO A 35 2.51 -20.11 12.85
N ASP A 36 2.16 -20.80 13.94
CA ASP A 36 0.96 -20.50 14.75
C ASP A 36 1.16 -19.28 15.66
N ALA A 37 2.42 -18.91 15.93
CA ALA A 37 2.75 -17.68 16.62
C ALA A 37 2.95 -16.54 15.61
N PRO A 38 2.33 -15.36 15.81
CA PRO A 38 2.53 -14.23 14.93
C PRO A 38 3.92 -13.62 15.07
N THR A 39 4.46 -13.12 13.96
CA THR A 39 5.72 -12.35 13.96
C THR A 39 5.41 -10.86 14.02
N TYR A 40 6.02 -10.13 14.95
CA TYR A 40 5.93 -8.68 15.02
C TYR A 40 7.20 -8.05 14.49
N ILE A 41 7.05 -7.00 13.67
CA ILE A 41 8.16 -6.21 13.16
C ILE A 41 7.84 -4.72 13.20
N GLU A 42 8.87 -3.89 13.29
CA GLU A 42 8.81 -2.44 13.14
C GLU A 42 9.63 -2.00 11.92
N LEU A 43 9.01 -1.26 11.00
CA LEU A 43 9.68 -0.65 9.85
C LEU A 43 9.92 0.82 10.12
N THR A 44 11.17 1.27 10.01
CA THR A 44 11.54 2.69 10.15
C THR A 44 11.66 3.32 8.77
N TYR A 45 10.97 4.45 8.57
CA TYR A 45 10.89 5.21 7.35
C TYR A 45 11.68 6.52 7.45
N ARG A 46 12.35 6.87 6.35
CA ARG A 46 12.97 8.18 6.12
C ARG A 46 12.71 8.60 4.68
N ALA A 47 12.02 9.72 4.51
CA ALA A 47 11.62 10.26 3.21
C ALA A 47 10.96 9.21 2.28
N GLY A 48 10.06 8.37 2.83
CA GLY A 48 9.37 7.30 2.11
C GLY A 48 10.12 5.96 2.04
N ASP A 49 11.44 5.96 2.26
CA ASP A 49 12.26 4.74 2.19
C ASP A 49 12.36 4.03 3.54
N ILE A 50 12.33 2.70 3.53
CA ILE A 50 12.60 1.89 4.73
C ILE A 50 14.11 1.84 4.96
N VAL A 51 14.55 2.34 6.11
CA VAL A 51 15.97 2.41 6.49
C VAL A 51 16.36 1.42 7.59
N ALA A 52 15.39 0.86 8.32
CA ALA A 52 15.64 -0.13 9.36
C ALA A 52 14.44 -1.06 9.60
N ILE A 53 14.74 -2.27 10.08
CA ILE A 53 13.78 -3.25 10.59
C ILE A 53 14.12 -3.52 12.06
N ASP A 54 13.16 -3.40 12.97
CA ASP A 54 13.34 -3.58 14.42
C ASP A 54 14.52 -2.76 14.99
N GLY A 55 14.67 -1.53 14.50
CA GLY A 55 15.74 -0.61 14.91
C GLY A 55 17.12 -0.90 14.33
N LYS A 56 17.29 -1.98 13.55
CA LYS A 56 18.55 -2.31 12.88
C LYS A 56 18.61 -1.68 11.49
N GLU A 57 19.52 -0.72 11.30
CA GLU A 57 19.74 -0.08 10.01
C GLU A 57 20.25 -1.07 8.95
N MET A 58 19.76 -0.90 7.72
CA MET A 58 20.00 -1.80 6.60
C MET A 58 20.03 -1.02 5.28
N SER A 59 20.82 -1.49 4.31
CA SER A 59 20.70 -1.03 2.93
C SER A 59 19.34 -1.44 2.31
N PRO A 60 18.85 -0.76 1.26
CA PRO A 60 17.58 -1.12 0.61
C PRO A 60 17.50 -2.58 0.16
N ALA A 61 18.59 -3.13 -0.39
CA ALA A 61 18.63 -4.52 -0.81
C ALA A 61 18.54 -5.50 0.37
N THR A 62 19.21 -5.18 1.49
CA THR A 62 19.14 -6.01 2.71
C THR A 62 17.80 -5.91 3.41
N VAL A 63 17.13 -4.74 3.37
CA VAL A 63 15.74 -4.60 3.84
C VAL A 63 14.83 -5.54 3.07
N LEU A 64 14.86 -5.47 1.73
CA LEU A 64 13.99 -6.32 0.90
C LEU A 64 14.29 -7.81 1.10
N ALA A 65 15.58 -8.18 1.19
CA ALA A 65 15.98 -9.57 1.48
C ALA A 65 15.43 -10.07 2.83
N GLU A 66 15.53 -9.27 3.88
CA GLU A 66 15.05 -9.64 5.20
C GLU A 66 13.51 -9.71 5.25
N LEU A 67 12.81 -8.78 4.59
CA LEU A 67 11.36 -8.84 4.47
C LEU A 67 10.89 -10.03 3.63
N ASN A 68 11.66 -10.44 2.62
CA ASN A 68 11.37 -11.67 1.89
C ASN A 68 11.51 -12.91 2.79
N ARG A 69 12.55 -12.96 3.64
CA ARG A 69 12.75 -14.07 4.58
C ARG A 69 11.59 -14.15 5.57
N ILE A 70 11.32 -13.06 6.31
CA ILE A 70 10.27 -13.03 7.34
C ILE A 70 8.88 -13.22 6.70
N GLY A 71 8.63 -12.57 5.56
CA GLY A 71 7.38 -12.70 4.84
C GLY A 71 7.16 -14.10 4.28
N GLY A 72 8.21 -14.72 3.76
CA GLY A 72 8.20 -16.09 3.25
C GLY A 72 7.89 -17.12 4.34
N GLU A 73 8.51 -16.98 5.52
CA GLU A 73 8.23 -17.80 6.71
C GLU A 73 6.77 -17.67 7.18
N ASN A 74 6.13 -16.52 6.94
CA ASN A 74 4.74 -16.25 7.29
C ASN A 74 3.76 -16.48 6.14
N GLY A 75 4.19 -17.01 4.99
CA GLY A 75 3.36 -17.29 3.81
C GLY A 75 2.78 -16.07 3.10
N ILE A 76 3.41 -14.91 3.25
CA ILE A 76 2.91 -13.63 2.72
C ILE A 76 3.26 -13.47 1.24
N GLY A 77 2.34 -12.86 0.49
CA GLY A 77 2.65 -12.32 -0.83
C GLY A 77 2.59 -13.34 -1.97
N ARG A 78 1.88 -14.46 -1.78
CA ARG A 78 1.40 -15.30 -2.87
C ARG A 78 0.23 -14.59 -3.57
N LEU A 79 0.31 -14.42 -4.88
CA LEU A 79 -0.73 -13.86 -5.74
C LEU A 79 -0.99 -14.79 -6.92
N ASP A 80 -2.27 -14.97 -7.28
CA ASP A 80 -2.72 -15.68 -8.47
C ASP A 80 -3.69 -14.75 -9.21
N ILE A 81 -3.31 -14.30 -10.40
CA ILE A 81 -4.08 -13.30 -11.15
C ILE A 81 -4.16 -13.66 -12.63
N VAL A 82 -5.27 -13.24 -13.25
CA VAL A 82 -5.38 -13.14 -14.72
C VAL A 82 -5.17 -11.68 -15.11
N GLU A 83 -4.01 -11.38 -15.68
CA GLU A 83 -3.61 -10.04 -16.06
C GLU A 83 -3.83 -9.76 -17.56
N ASN A 84 -3.74 -8.48 -17.93
CA ASN A 84 -3.84 -8.03 -19.31
C ASN A 84 -2.45 -7.60 -19.80
N ARG A 85 -1.86 -8.38 -20.70
CA ARG A 85 -0.59 -8.03 -21.31
C ARG A 85 -0.73 -6.84 -22.23
N PHE A 86 0.32 -6.06 -22.31
CA PHE A 86 0.35 -4.87 -23.17
C PHE A 86 0.09 -5.20 -24.65
N VAL A 87 0.51 -6.39 -25.08
CA VAL A 87 0.28 -6.92 -26.44
C VAL A 87 -1.17 -7.42 -26.68
N GLY A 88 -2.09 -7.19 -25.74
CA GLY A 88 -3.53 -7.35 -25.92
C GLY A 88 -4.14 -8.67 -25.44
N MET A 89 -3.32 -9.65 -25.04
CA MET A 89 -3.79 -10.95 -24.54
C MET A 89 -3.91 -10.98 -23.02
N LYS A 90 -4.79 -11.85 -22.51
CA LYS A 90 -4.81 -12.22 -21.09
C LYS A 90 -3.80 -13.33 -20.82
N SER A 91 -3.25 -13.34 -19.62
CA SER A 91 -2.34 -14.39 -19.15
C SER A 91 -2.58 -14.61 -17.66
N ARG A 92 -2.66 -15.87 -17.22
CA ARG A 92 -2.66 -16.20 -15.81
C ARG A 92 -1.21 -16.32 -15.33
N GLY A 93 -0.91 -15.64 -14.24
CA GLY A 93 0.39 -15.65 -13.59
C GLY A 93 0.26 -15.78 -12.09
N CYS A 94 1.14 -16.56 -11.49
CA CYS A 94 1.30 -16.68 -10.05
C CYS A 94 2.61 -15.97 -9.64
N TYR A 95 2.60 -15.29 -8.50
CA TYR A 95 3.72 -14.47 -8.04
C TYR A 95 3.99 -14.66 -6.54
N GLU A 96 5.27 -14.71 -6.16
CA GLU A 96 5.73 -14.60 -4.77
C GLU A 96 6.43 -13.25 -4.59
N THR A 97 5.79 -12.33 -3.86
CA THR A 97 6.36 -11.01 -3.54
C THR A 97 6.21 -10.70 -2.04
N PRO A 98 6.78 -11.52 -1.14
CA PRO A 98 6.62 -11.37 0.31
C PRO A 98 7.06 -9.99 0.81
N GLY A 99 8.30 -9.60 0.51
CA GLY A 99 8.85 -8.32 0.96
C GLY A 99 8.11 -7.13 0.37
N GLY A 100 7.85 -7.14 -0.95
CA GLY A 100 7.08 -6.07 -1.61
C GLY A 100 5.66 -5.91 -1.04
N THR A 101 5.00 -7.01 -0.67
CA THR A 101 3.67 -6.99 -0.04
C THR A 101 3.70 -6.33 1.34
N ILE A 102 4.71 -6.66 2.15
CA ILE A 102 4.92 -6.02 3.46
C ILE A 102 5.23 -4.53 3.28
N MET A 103 6.16 -4.19 2.39
CA MET A 103 6.56 -2.82 2.10
C MET A 103 5.36 -1.96 1.68
N LEU A 104 4.50 -2.45 0.79
CA LEU A 104 3.33 -1.72 0.33
C LEU A 104 2.35 -1.41 1.48
N LYS A 105 2.04 -2.40 2.32
CA LYS A 105 1.15 -2.16 3.47
C LYS A 105 1.78 -1.23 4.50
N GLY A 106 3.08 -1.37 4.77
CA GLY A 106 3.81 -0.50 5.68
C GLY A 106 3.85 0.94 5.19
N HIS A 107 4.13 1.13 3.90
CA HIS A 107 4.25 2.45 3.28
C HIS A 107 2.92 3.21 3.33
N ARG A 108 1.81 2.56 2.94
CA ARG A 108 0.47 3.16 3.07
C ARG A 108 0.11 3.50 4.51
N ALA A 109 0.62 2.72 5.48
CA ALA A 109 0.37 2.97 6.88
C ALA A 109 1.11 4.20 7.40
N ILE A 110 2.37 4.43 7.03
CA ILE A 110 3.07 5.66 7.43
C ILE A 110 2.46 6.89 6.73
N GLU A 111 2.15 6.78 5.44
CA GLU A 111 1.51 7.86 4.68
C GLU A 111 0.18 8.30 5.29
N SER A 112 -0.58 7.38 5.90
CA SER A 112 -1.87 7.70 6.53
C SER A 112 -1.80 8.69 7.69
N ILE A 113 -0.61 8.89 8.26
CA ILE A 113 -0.41 9.85 9.35
C ILE A 113 0.48 11.03 8.95
N THR A 114 1.11 11.02 7.77
CA THR A 114 2.07 12.07 7.35
C THR A 114 1.66 12.82 6.09
N LEU A 115 0.75 12.28 5.27
CA LEU A 115 0.25 12.97 4.07
C LEU A 115 -1.01 13.78 4.36
N ASP A 116 -1.07 14.99 3.79
CA ASP A 116 -2.33 15.73 3.67
C ASP A 116 -3.38 14.90 2.91
N ARG A 117 -4.66 15.10 3.26
CA ARG A 117 -5.80 14.36 2.70
C ARG A 117 -5.86 14.45 1.18
N GLU A 118 -5.77 15.64 0.61
CA GLU A 118 -5.92 15.82 -0.84
C GLU A 118 -4.66 15.38 -1.59
N VAL A 119 -3.48 15.50 -0.98
CA VAL A 119 -2.25 14.93 -1.53
C VAL A 119 -2.33 13.40 -1.59
N ALA A 120 -2.82 12.75 -0.54
CA ALA A 120 -3.01 11.30 -0.51
C ALA A 120 -4.01 10.82 -1.59
N HIS A 121 -5.14 11.51 -1.74
CA HIS A 121 -6.13 11.20 -2.78
C HIS A 121 -5.55 11.38 -4.19
N LEU A 122 -4.87 12.50 -4.46
CA LEU A 122 -4.25 12.75 -5.76
C LEU A 122 -3.19 11.69 -6.09
N LYS A 123 -2.40 11.27 -5.10
CA LYS A 123 -1.43 10.18 -5.26
C LYS A 123 -2.14 8.89 -5.66
N ASP A 124 -3.19 8.49 -4.93
CA ASP A 124 -3.96 7.27 -5.23
C ASP A 124 -4.62 7.30 -6.63
N GLU A 125 -5.06 8.46 -7.12
CA GLU A 125 -5.57 8.62 -8.49
C GLU A 125 -4.50 8.39 -9.56
N LEU A 126 -3.25 8.80 -9.30
CA LEU A 126 -2.15 8.74 -10.27
C LEU A 126 -1.35 7.42 -10.21
N MET A 127 -1.36 6.70 -9.09
CA MET A 127 -0.58 5.47 -8.92
C MET A 127 -0.91 4.38 -9.96
N PRO A 128 -2.18 4.12 -10.35
CA PRO A 128 -2.48 3.17 -11.43
C PRO A 128 -1.85 3.56 -12.77
N LYS A 129 -1.77 4.86 -13.07
CA LYS A 129 -1.10 5.33 -14.29
C LYS A 129 0.40 5.08 -14.22
N TYR A 130 1.05 5.40 -13.10
CA TYR A 130 2.47 5.11 -12.89
C TYR A 130 2.77 3.61 -13.03
N ALA A 131 1.98 2.75 -12.40
CA ALA A 131 2.10 1.30 -12.51
C ALA A 131 1.94 0.80 -13.96
N SER A 132 0.98 1.33 -14.71
CA SER A 132 0.76 0.97 -16.12
C SER A 132 1.95 1.33 -17.01
N LEU A 133 2.63 2.45 -16.75
CA LEU A 133 3.81 2.87 -17.51
C LEU A 133 4.96 1.89 -17.28
N ILE A 134 5.19 1.48 -16.03
CA ILE A 134 6.22 0.49 -15.70
C ILE A 134 5.90 -0.86 -16.36
N TYR A 135 4.67 -1.34 -16.21
CA TYR A 135 4.24 -2.63 -16.78
C TYR A 135 4.41 -2.65 -18.31
N ASN A 136 4.12 -1.54 -19.00
CA ASN A 136 4.27 -1.42 -20.45
C ASN A 136 5.72 -1.19 -20.91
N GLY A 137 6.70 -1.17 -20.00
CA GLY A 137 8.12 -0.99 -20.32
C GLY A 137 8.53 0.48 -20.51
N PHE A 138 7.68 1.45 -20.20
CA PHE A 138 7.96 2.88 -20.32
C PHE A 138 8.74 3.44 -19.12
N TRP A 139 9.72 2.67 -18.63
CA TRP A 139 10.53 3.08 -17.48
C TRP A 139 11.31 4.36 -17.77
N TRP A 140 11.73 4.67 -18.99
CA TRP A 140 12.44 5.91 -19.31
C TRP A 140 11.59 6.97 -20.01
N SER A 141 10.26 6.85 -20.01
CA SER A 141 9.42 7.83 -20.69
C SER A 141 9.31 9.16 -19.93
N PRO A 142 9.12 10.29 -20.64
CA PRO A 142 8.95 11.60 -20.02
C PRO A 142 7.79 11.67 -19.03
N GLU A 143 6.64 11.07 -19.34
CA GLU A 143 5.47 11.08 -18.46
C GLU A 143 5.69 10.29 -17.16
N ARG A 144 6.49 9.21 -17.19
CA ARG A 144 6.90 8.50 -15.98
C ARG A 144 7.89 9.32 -15.15
N LEU A 145 8.84 10.02 -15.79
CA LEU A 145 9.75 10.98 -15.12
C LEU A 145 8.98 12.12 -14.44
N MET A 146 7.96 12.65 -15.10
CA MET A 146 7.12 13.71 -14.54
C MET A 146 6.34 13.21 -13.31
N LEU A 147 5.74 12.02 -13.38
CA LEU A 147 5.06 11.42 -12.23
C LEU A 147 6.03 11.11 -11.08
N GLN A 148 7.28 10.73 -11.37
CA GLN A 148 8.29 10.49 -10.34
C GLN A 148 8.55 11.74 -9.48
N GLN A 149 8.62 12.93 -10.08
CA GLN A 149 8.82 14.16 -9.31
C GLN A 149 7.70 14.41 -8.30
N MET A 150 6.46 14.09 -8.67
CA MET A 150 5.31 14.19 -7.76
C MET A 150 5.38 13.17 -6.64
N ILE A 151 5.79 11.93 -6.95
CA ILE A 151 6.03 10.88 -5.95
C ILE A 151 7.13 11.34 -4.98
N ASP A 152 8.30 11.74 -5.47
CA ASP A 152 9.43 12.17 -4.64
C ASP A 152 9.05 13.34 -3.72
N ALA A 153 8.32 14.32 -4.24
CA ALA A 153 7.82 15.45 -3.46
C ALA A 153 6.84 15.00 -2.35
N SER A 154 5.97 14.03 -2.64
CA SER A 154 5.03 13.50 -1.64
C SER A 154 5.73 12.77 -0.48
N GLN A 155 6.94 12.26 -0.68
CA GLN A 155 7.62 11.44 0.32
C GLN A 155 8.44 12.23 1.34
N ALA A 156 8.62 13.55 1.17
CA ALA A 156 9.51 14.37 1.99
C ALA A 156 9.24 14.28 3.52
N ASN A 157 7.97 14.17 3.92
CA ASN A 157 7.55 14.06 5.33
C ASN A 157 7.16 12.63 5.74
N VAL A 158 7.38 11.63 4.88
CA VAL A 158 7.05 10.24 5.17
C VAL A 158 8.19 9.63 6.00
N ASN A 159 8.29 10.09 7.24
CA ASN A 159 9.27 9.67 8.24
C ASN A 159 8.54 9.05 9.43
N GLY A 160 9.14 8.07 10.09
CA GLY A 160 8.58 7.49 11.33
C GLY A 160 8.70 5.99 11.39
N VAL A 161 7.83 5.34 12.17
CA VAL A 161 7.88 3.90 12.40
C VAL A 161 6.48 3.30 12.27
N VAL A 162 6.39 2.17 11.56
CA VAL A 162 5.16 1.36 11.46
C VAL A 162 5.40 0.02 12.12
N ARG A 163 4.53 -0.34 13.07
CA ARG A 163 4.53 -1.67 13.70
C ARG A 163 3.50 -2.58 13.06
N MET A 164 3.92 -3.78 12.71
CA MET A 164 3.13 -4.73 11.93
C MET A 164 3.15 -6.12 12.59
N LYS A 165 2.06 -6.84 12.41
CA LYS A 165 1.89 -8.25 12.78
C LYS A 165 1.75 -9.06 11.49
N LEU A 166 2.65 -10.00 11.29
CA LEU A 166 2.67 -10.94 10.18
C LEU A 166 2.13 -12.27 10.68
N TYR A 167 1.16 -12.83 9.96
CA TYR A 167 0.50 -14.05 10.39
C TYR A 167 -0.24 -14.74 9.26
N LYS A 168 0.13 -16.00 8.98
CA LYS A 168 -0.54 -16.92 8.04
C LYS A 168 -1.05 -16.24 6.77
N GLY A 169 -0.12 -15.72 5.98
CA GLY A 169 -0.34 -15.04 4.71
C GLY A 169 -0.76 -13.58 4.80
N ASN A 170 -1.01 -13.06 6.00
CA ASN A 170 -1.52 -11.71 6.20
C ASN A 170 -0.50 -10.76 6.84
N VAL A 171 -0.68 -9.48 6.50
CA VAL A 171 0.07 -8.34 7.01
C VAL A 171 -0.93 -7.40 7.70
N ILE A 172 -0.81 -7.23 9.01
CA ILE A 172 -1.77 -6.49 9.85
C ILE A 172 -1.03 -5.31 10.49
N ILE A 173 -1.50 -4.08 10.28
CA ILE A 173 -0.90 -2.92 10.93
C ILE A 173 -1.40 -2.82 12.37
N THR A 174 -0.48 -2.64 13.31
CA THR A 174 -0.78 -2.58 14.76
C THR A 174 -0.37 -1.27 15.43
N GLY A 175 0.31 -0.38 14.70
CA GLY A 175 0.65 0.95 15.20
C GLY A 175 1.46 1.75 14.19
N ARG A 176 1.43 3.08 14.33
CA ARG A 176 2.31 4.03 13.63
C ARG A 176 2.71 5.13 14.61
N LYS A 177 3.90 5.69 14.42
CA LYS A 177 4.36 6.89 15.13
C LYS A 177 5.27 7.71 14.22
N SER A 178 5.17 9.03 14.29
CA SER A 178 5.97 9.97 13.52
C SER A 178 5.98 11.33 14.20
N ASP A 179 7.13 12.02 14.16
CA ASP A 179 7.23 13.42 14.56
C ASP A 179 6.67 14.36 13.46
N ASP A 180 6.53 13.86 12.23
CA ASP A 180 5.87 14.53 11.09
C ASP A 180 4.36 14.21 11.02
N SER A 181 3.77 13.71 12.12
CA SER A 181 2.37 13.29 12.07
C SER A 181 1.40 14.49 11.97
N LEU A 182 0.46 14.39 11.03
CA LEU A 182 -0.71 15.26 10.91
C LEU A 182 -1.89 14.80 11.77
N PHE A 183 -1.77 13.66 12.48
CA PHE A 183 -2.78 13.21 13.42
C PHE A 183 -2.60 13.95 14.75
N ASP A 184 -3.58 14.77 15.11
CA ASP A 184 -3.64 15.48 16.39
C ASP A 184 -4.71 14.85 17.28
N ALA A 185 -4.26 14.20 18.36
CA ALA A 185 -5.15 13.55 19.34
C ALA A 185 -6.06 14.55 20.06
N ASN A 186 -5.64 15.81 20.24
CA ASN A 186 -6.46 16.84 20.88
C ASN A 186 -7.61 17.29 19.97
N ILE A 187 -7.41 17.30 18.64
CA ILE A 187 -8.47 17.64 17.69
C ILE A 187 -9.39 16.45 17.44
N ALA A 188 -8.85 15.23 17.43
CA ALA A 188 -9.60 14.02 17.11
C ALA A 188 -10.33 13.38 18.31
N THR A 189 -10.08 13.86 19.53
CA THR A 189 -10.68 13.29 20.73
C THR A 189 -12.21 13.50 20.77
N PHE A 190 -12.90 12.53 21.39
CA PHE A 190 -14.31 12.65 21.76
C PHE A 190 -14.49 13.13 23.20
N GLU A 191 -13.39 13.30 23.92
CA GLU A 191 -13.37 13.88 25.27
C GLU A 191 -13.31 15.43 25.18
N GLU A 192 -13.09 16.09 26.32
CA GLU A 192 -12.96 17.55 26.35
C GLU A 192 -11.69 17.97 25.58
N ASP A 193 -11.89 18.69 24.47
CA ASP A 193 -10.84 19.13 23.53
C ASP A 193 -10.32 20.54 23.85
N GLY A 194 -10.81 21.17 24.93
CA GLY A 194 -10.50 22.55 25.28
C GLY A 194 -10.94 23.58 24.24
N GLY A 195 -11.85 23.23 23.32
CA GLY A 195 -12.28 24.06 22.21
C GLY A 195 -11.36 23.99 20.98
N ALA A 196 -10.52 22.96 20.86
CA ALA A 196 -9.65 22.76 19.70
C ALA A 196 -10.42 22.58 18.39
N TYR A 197 -11.63 22.00 18.42
CA TYR A 197 -12.50 21.86 17.26
C TYR A 197 -13.90 22.42 17.49
N ASN A 198 -14.24 23.49 16.77
CA ASN A 198 -15.56 24.10 16.83
C ASN A 198 -16.60 23.33 16.00
N GLN A 199 -17.36 22.46 16.66
CA GLN A 199 -18.41 21.64 16.04
C GLN A 199 -19.51 22.46 15.33
N ALA A 200 -19.75 23.71 15.72
CA ALA A 200 -20.76 24.55 15.08
C ALA A 200 -20.41 24.90 13.62
N ASP A 201 -19.12 24.92 13.26
CA ASP A 201 -18.66 25.24 11.91
C ASP A 201 -19.07 24.16 10.89
N ALA A 202 -19.24 22.91 11.35
CA ALA A 202 -19.69 21.80 10.52
C ALA A 202 -21.06 22.07 9.86
N GLY A 203 -21.96 22.77 10.56
CA GLY A 203 -23.29 23.09 10.03
C GLY A 203 -23.24 24.00 8.79
N GLY A 204 -22.33 24.98 8.78
CA GLY A 204 -22.08 25.83 7.62
C GLY A 204 -21.41 25.07 6.48
N PHE A 205 -20.36 24.30 6.81
CA PHE A 205 -19.64 23.47 5.86
C PHE A 205 -20.55 22.50 5.10
N ILE A 206 -21.39 21.74 5.81
CA ILE A 206 -22.31 20.76 5.19
C ILE A 206 -23.26 21.45 4.21
N LYS A 207 -23.81 22.62 4.58
CA LYS A 207 -24.72 23.38 3.72
C LYS A 207 -24.05 23.85 2.43
N LEU A 208 -22.80 24.30 2.50
CA LEU A 208 -22.02 24.76 1.35
C LEU A 208 -21.58 23.58 0.47
N ASN A 209 -21.06 22.51 1.06
CA ASN A 209 -20.65 21.30 0.33
C ASN A 209 -21.83 20.65 -0.42
N ALA A 210 -23.03 20.68 0.18
CA ALA A 210 -24.25 20.15 -0.42
C ALA A 210 -24.92 21.09 -1.44
N LEU A 211 -24.42 22.32 -1.63
CA LEU A 211 -25.12 23.36 -2.40
C LEU A 211 -25.45 22.91 -3.83
N ARG A 212 -24.49 22.33 -4.55
CA ARG A 212 -24.70 21.85 -5.93
C ARG A 212 -25.76 20.75 -6.03
N MET A 213 -25.83 19.88 -5.01
CA MET A 213 -26.80 18.78 -4.95
C MET A 213 -28.21 19.32 -4.67
N ARG A 214 -28.33 20.30 -3.76
CA ARG A 214 -29.60 20.98 -3.44
C ARG A 214 -30.16 21.75 -4.64
N ILE A 215 -29.30 22.42 -5.43
CA ILE A 215 -29.72 23.12 -6.65
C ILE A 215 -30.28 22.13 -7.69
N ALA A 216 -29.60 21.00 -7.91
CA ALA A 216 -30.07 19.98 -8.86
C ALA A 216 -31.43 19.42 -8.45
N ALA A 217 -31.60 19.08 -7.17
CA ALA A 217 -32.86 18.59 -6.61
C ALA A 217 -33.99 19.64 -6.72
N GLY A 218 -33.71 20.91 -6.41
CA GLY A 218 -34.69 22.01 -6.54
C GLY A 218 -35.15 22.26 -7.98
N LYS A 219 -34.34 21.88 -8.98
CA LYS A 219 -34.70 21.91 -10.41
C LYS A 219 -35.40 20.63 -10.89
N GLY A 220 -35.73 19.70 -9.99
CA GLY A 220 -36.39 18.43 -10.33
C GLY A 220 -35.51 17.46 -11.10
N ARG A 221 -34.18 17.62 -11.12
CA ARG A 221 -33.29 16.63 -11.75
C ARG A 221 -33.25 15.37 -10.89
N LYS A 222 -33.54 14.22 -11.50
CA LYS A 222 -33.25 12.92 -10.88
C LYS A 222 -31.72 12.76 -10.82
N MET A 223 -31.21 12.43 -9.63
CA MET A 223 -29.84 11.90 -9.49
C MET A 223 -29.88 10.49 -10.08
N LEU A 224 -29.10 10.25 -11.14
CA LEU A 224 -28.97 9.03 -11.95
C LEU A 224 -30.03 7.94 -11.71
#